data_AF-A0A933EXP3-F1
#
_entry.id   AF-A0A933EXP3-F1
#
_cell.length_a   1.000
_cell.length_b   1.000
_cell.length_c   1.000
_cell.angle_alpha   90.00
_cell.angle_beta   90.00
_cell.angle_gamma   90.00
#
_symmetry.space_group_name_H-M   'P 1'
#
loop_
_entity.id
_entity.type
_entity.pdbx_description
1 polymer ?
#
loop_
_entity_poly.entity_id
_entity_poly.type
_entity_poly.pdbx_seq_one_letter_code
_entity_poly.pdbx_strand_id
1 'polypeptide(L)'
;MVDEPRKRVDESWKEQVEREKHAPPSKEPTREPAGQPVGEPRGDAEPGMPQARFDLFVSGLAMEALIALGDAPHPQTRKAMPNLPQARYLIDLLGVLEEKTRGNLSVDEERLLKDTLYQLRMRYLAKTGGS
;
A
#
# COMPACT_ATOMS: atom_id res chain seq x y z
N MET A 1 53.58 -49.97 12.51
CA MET A 1 53.40 -49.44 13.87
C MET A 1 52.70 -48.09 13.70
N VAL A 2 51.38 -48.02 13.55
CA VAL A 2 50.32 -48.16 14.59
C VAL A 2 50.70 -47.42 15.86
N ASP A 3 50.05 -46.28 16.11
CA ASP A 3 49.34 -46.07 17.37
C ASP A 3 48.23 -45.02 17.20
N GLU A 4 47.02 -45.43 17.56
CA GLU A 4 45.80 -44.64 17.67
C GLU A 4 45.37 -44.79 19.14
N PRO A 5 44.82 -43.75 19.79
CA PRO A 5 43.86 -44.04 20.84
C PRO A 5 42.62 -43.14 20.86
N ARG A 6 41.47 -43.82 20.71
CA ARG A 6 40.32 -43.85 21.64
C ARG A 6 39.42 -42.60 21.77
N LYS A 7 38.35 -42.65 20.95
CA LYS A 7 36.92 -42.47 21.30
C LYS A 7 36.61 -42.08 22.76
N ARG A 8 36.17 -40.84 22.97
CA ARG A 8 35.21 -40.46 24.04
C ARG A 8 33.97 -39.82 23.41
N VAL A 9 32.85 -40.55 23.47
CA VAL A 9 31.52 -40.06 23.92
C VAL A 9 30.87 -39.01 23.00
N ASP A 10 29.90 -39.27 22.10
CA ASP A 10 28.80 -40.26 22.00
C ASP A 10 27.64 -40.13 23.02
N GLU A 11 27.64 -39.07 23.84
CA GLU A 11 26.55 -38.76 24.80
C GLU A 11 25.97 -37.34 24.69
N SER A 12 26.72 -36.34 24.24
CA SER A 12 26.16 -34.98 24.08
C SER A 12 25.07 -34.87 23.00
N TRP A 13 24.98 -35.84 22.09
CA TRP A 13 24.06 -35.78 20.96
C TRP A 13 22.74 -36.51 21.21
N LYS A 14 22.67 -37.41 22.21
CA LYS A 14 21.47 -38.20 22.50
C LYS A 14 20.42 -37.45 23.32
N GLU A 15 20.86 -36.55 24.21
CA GLU A 15 19.95 -35.71 25.02
C GLU A 15 19.21 -34.65 24.20
N GLN A 16 19.78 -34.22 23.08
CA GLN A 16 19.18 -33.18 22.23
C GLN A 16 17.99 -33.70 21.42
N VAL A 17 18.03 -34.97 21.02
CA VAL A 17 16.98 -35.64 20.22
C VAL A 17 15.74 -35.96 21.06
N GLU A 18 15.90 -36.25 22.36
CA GLU A 18 14.77 -36.52 23.26
C GLU A 18 13.96 -35.26 23.59
N ARG A 19 14.61 -34.10 23.66
CA ARG A 19 13.92 -32.81 23.88
C ARG A 19 13.08 -32.39 22.66
N GLU A 20 13.47 -32.77 21.45
CA GLU A 20 12.66 -32.55 20.24
C GLU A 20 11.49 -33.52 20.12
N LYS A 21 11.62 -34.75 20.63
CA LYS A 21 10.62 -35.80 20.46
C LYS A 21 9.34 -35.61 21.31
N HIS A 22 9.38 -34.77 22.34
CA HIS A 22 8.30 -34.61 23.33
C HIS A 22 7.47 -33.32 23.21
N ALA A 23 7.53 -32.60 22.09
CA ALA A 23 6.60 -31.50 21.81
C ALA A 23 5.38 -32.02 21.00
N PRO A 24 4.13 -31.79 21.44
CA PRO A 24 2.94 -32.25 20.72
C PRO A 24 2.75 -31.47 19.40
N PRO A 25 2.32 -32.12 18.30
CA PRO A 25 2.01 -31.46 17.04
C PRO A 25 0.55 -30.97 16.99
N SER A 26 0.29 -30.02 16.09
CA SER A 26 -1.01 -29.45 15.69
C SER A 26 -1.46 -28.26 16.56
N LYS A 27 -1.80 -27.08 16.00
CA LYS A 27 -2.65 -26.85 14.83
C LYS A 27 -2.25 -25.59 14.06
N GLU A 28 -2.33 -25.70 12.74
CA GLU A 28 -2.47 -24.70 11.67
C GLU A 28 -2.37 -23.20 12.05
N PRO A 29 -1.46 -22.42 11.44
CA PRO A 29 -1.64 -20.97 11.41
C PRO A 29 -2.82 -20.67 10.50
N THR A 30 -3.96 -20.34 11.11
CA THR A 30 -5.04 -19.60 10.45
C THR A 30 -4.41 -18.41 9.74
N ARG A 31 -4.54 -18.39 8.40
CA ARG A 31 -4.21 -17.24 7.59
C ARG A 31 -5.28 -16.16 7.79
N GLU A 32 -4.79 -14.98 8.14
CA GLU A 32 -5.36 -13.63 8.01
C GLU A 32 -6.30 -13.09 9.10
N PRO A 33 -6.27 -11.75 9.37
CA PRO A 33 -5.72 -10.70 8.51
C PRO A 33 -4.31 -10.24 8.90
N ALA A 34 -3.48 -10.04 7.88
CA ALA A 34 -2.30 -9.18 7.95
C ALA A 34 -2.75 -7.72 8.15
N GLY A 35 -3.20 -7.41 9.35
CA GLY A 35 -3.32 -6.05 9.85
C GLY A 35 -1.95 -5.58 10.32
N GLN A 36 -1.28 -4.81 9.46
CA GLN A 36 -0.17 -3.89 9.76
C GLN A 36 1.20 -4.51 10.09
N PRO A 37 2.21 -4.06 9.34
CA PRO A 37 3.22 -3.22 9.96
C PRO A 37 3.00 -1.81 9.41
N VAL A 38 2.34 -0.96 10.21
CA VAL A 38 2.51 0.48 10.04
C VAL A 38 3.98 0.70 10.33
N GLY A 39 4.75 1.03 9.29
CA GLY A 39 6.15 1.38 9.44
C GLY A 39 6.31 2.34 10.60
N GLU A 40 7.25 2.02 11.50
CA GLU A 40 7.61 2.85 12.64
C GLU A 40 7.72 4.32 12.21
N PRO A 41 7.28 5.28 13.03
CA PRO A 41 7.42 6.68 12.70
C PRO A 41 8.92 6.98 12.61
N ARG A 42 9.43 7.19 11.39
CA ARG A 42 10.73 7.84 11.19
C ARG A 42 10.57 9.25 11.74
N GLY A 43 11.05 9.44 12.97
CA GLY A 43 10.89 10.65 13.77
C GLY A 43 11.74 11.78 13.24
N ASP A 44 11.37 12.33 12.08
CA ASP A 44 11.92 13.58 11.51
C ASP A 44 10.80 14.42 10.86
N ALA A 45 9.54 14.26 11.29
CA ALA A 45 8.44 15.10 10.80
C ALA A 45 8.57 16.50 11.42
N GLU A 46 8.87 17.51 10.62
CA GLU A 46 8.84 18.91 11.08
C GLU A 46 7.45 19.25 11.67
N PRO A 47 7.39 20.00 12.78
CA PRO A 47 6.12 20.35 13.41
C PRO A 47 5.19 21.06 12.43
N GLY A 48 4.09 20.39 12.05
CA GLY A 48 3.03 20.96 11.20
C GLY A 48 2.88 20.32 9.82
N MET A 49 3.77 19.45 9.37
CA MET A 49 3.53 18.68 8.15
C MET A 49 2.70 17.42 8.41
N PRO A 50 1.63 17.17 7.61
CA PRO A 50 0.88 15.95 7.73
C PRO A 50 1.77 14.75 7.39
N GLN A 51 1.59 13.65 8.12
CA GLN A 51 2.28 12.40 7.81
C GLN A 51 1.91 11.96 6.38
N ALA A 52 2.92 11.58 5.59
CA ALA A 52 2.68 11.08 4.25
C ALA A 52 1.85 9.79 4.33
N ARG A 53 0.70 9.78 3.64
CA ARG A 53 -0.20 8.64 3.56
C ARG A 53 -0.76 8.49 2.14
N PHE A 54 -0.98 7.25 1.72
CA PHE A 54 -1.47 6.96 0.37
C PHE A 54 -2.84 7.60 0.09
N ASP A 55 -3.75 7.56 1.08
CA ASP A 55 -5.07 8.17 0.97
C ASP A 55 -5.01 9.69 0.76
N LEU A 56 -4.08 10.38 1.44
CA LEU A 56 -3.85 11.81 1.25
C LEU A 56 -3.29 12.12 -0.13
N PHE A 57 -2.40 11.26 -0.65
CA PHE A 57 -1.83 11.41 -1.98
C PHE A 57 -2.90 11.23 -3.08
N VAL A 58 -3.72 10.17 -2.99
CA VAL A 58 -4.84 9.94 -3.92
C VAL A 58 -5.83 11.09 -3.87
N SER A 59 -6.18 11.56 -2.68
CA SER A 59 -7.10 12.69 -2.49
C SER A 59 -6.56 13.99 -3.09
N GLY A 60 -5.26 14.25 -2.96
CA GLY A 60 -4.59 15.39 -3.58
C GLY A 60 -4.68 15.36 -5.11
N LEU A 61 -4.32 14.24 -5.73
CA LEU A 61 -4.45 14.04 -7.18
C LEU A 61 -5.90 14.15 -7.66
N ALA A 62 -6.85 13.63 -6.88
CA ALA A 62 -8.27 13.76 -7.18
C ALA A 62 -8.73 15.22 -7.16
N MET A 63 -8.26 16.02 -6.19
CA MET A 63 -8.56 17.45 -6.12
C MET A 63 -7.99 18.20 -7.33
N GLU A 64 -6.75 17.89 -7.73
CA GLU A 64 -6.17 18.45 -8.96
C GLU A 64 -7.00 18.08 -10.21
N ALA A 65 -7.50 16.85 -10.29
CA ALA A 65 -8.35 16.41 -11.38
C ALA A 65 -9.69 17.15 -11.39
N LEU A 66 -10.30 17.39 -10.22
CA LEU A 66 -11.54 18.18 -10.08
C LEU A 66 -11.34 19.65 -10.50
N ILE A 67 -10.20 20.25 -10.12
CA ILE A 67 -9.83 21.60 -10.58
C ILE A 67 -9.68 21.61 -12.10
N ALA A 68 -8.98 20.61 -12.67
CA ALA A 68 -8.80 20.49 -14.12
C ALA A 68 -10.13 20.21 -14.85
N LEU A 69 -11.12 19.56 -14.22
CA LEU A 69 -12.47 19.41 -14.76
C LEU A 69 -13.29 20.71 -14.69
N GLY A 70 -12.79 21.73 -13.99
CA GLY A 70 -13.53 22.96 -13.69
C GLY A 70 -14.64 22.76 -12.65
N ASP A 71 -14.59 21.67 -11.88
CA ASP A 71 -15.56 21.38 -10.81
C ASP A 71 -15.16 22.02 -9.47
N ALA A 72 -13.91 22.49 -9.36
CA ALA A 72 -13.40 23.23 -8.23
C ALA A 72 -12.61 24.48 -8.70
N PRO A 73 -12.61 25.57 -7.92
CA PRO A 73 -11.81 26.75 -8.25
C PRO A 73 -10.32 26.47 -8.05
N HIS A 74 -9.49 26.91 -8.97
CA HIS A 74 -8.05 26.82 -8.82
C HIS A 74 -7.58 27.74 -7.67
N PRO A 75 -6.72 27.28 -6.73
CA PRO A 75 -6.37 28.02 -5.53
C PRO A 75 -5.71 29.38 -5.81
N GLN A 76 -4.88 29.46 -6.84
CA GLN A 76 -4.19 30.70 -7.23
C GLN A 76 -5.10 31.69 -7.98
N THR A 77 -5.80 31.23 -9.02
CA THR A 77 -6.58 32.12 -9.89
C THR A 77 -7.99 32.37 -9.35
N ARG A 78 -8.45 31.55 -8.39
CA ARG A 78 -9.82 31.49 -7.85
C ARG A 78 -10.91 31.29 -8.90
N LYS A 79 -10.53 30.80 -10.09
CA LYS A 79 -11.43 30.55 -11.22
C LYS A 79 -11.55 29.05 -11.45
N ALA A 80 -12.77 28.62 -11.78
CA ALA A 80 -13.04 27.28 -12.29
C ALA A 80 -12.95 27.32 -13.82
N MET A 81 -11.76 27.02 -14.36
CA MET A 81 -11.52 26.96 -15.81
C MET A 81 -11.18 25.52 -16.19
N PRO A 82 -12.02 24.86 -17.02
CA PRO A 82 -11.79 23.47 -17.38
C PRO A 82 -10.58 23.33 -18.31
N ASN A 83 -9.71 22.39 -17.98
CA ASN A 83 -8.59 21.89 -18.77
C ASN A 83 -8.75 20.36 -18.92
N LEU A 84 -9.56 19.94 -19.88
CA LEU A 84 -9.87 18.53 -20.11
C LEU A 84 -8.63 17.66 -20.42
N PRO A 85 -7.64 18.10 -21.20
CA PRO A 85 -6.40 17.34 -21.38
C PRO A 85 -5.68 17.03 -20.06
N GLN A 86 -5.59 18.01 -19.14
CA GLN A 86 -4.99 17.80 -17.83
C GLN A 86 -5.83 16.88 -16.95
N ALA A 87 -7.15 17.04 -16.96
CA ALA A 87 -8.06 16.15 -16.23
C ALA A 87 -7.90 14.69 -16.67
N ARG A 88 -7.83 14.45 -17.98
CA ARG A 88 -7.59 13.11 -18.54
C ARG A 88 -6.25 12.55 -18.07
N TYR A 89 -5.18 13.32 -18.16
CA TYR A 89 -3.86 12.88 -17.70
C TYR A 89 -3.87 12.45 -16.22
N LEU A 90 -4.52 13.23 -15.35
CA LEU A 90 -4.61 12.91 -13.93
C LEU A 90 -5.45 11.65 -13.66
N ILE A 91 -6.55 11.45 -14.40
CA ILE A 91 -7.37 10.24 -14.33
C ILE A 91 -6.57 9.01 -14.79
N ASP A 92 -5.83 9.14 -15.91
CA ASP A 92 -4.99 8.08 -16.44
C ASP A 92 -3.85 7.76 -15.46
N LEU A 93 -3.25 8.77 -14.82
CA LEU A 93 -2.22 8.60 -13.79
C LEU A 93 -2.75 7.82 -12.57
N LEU A 94 -3.94 8.16 -12.08
CA LEU A 94 -4.60 7.39 -11.01
C LEU A 94 -4.86 5.93 -11.44
N GLY A 95 -5.19 5.70 -12.72
CA GLY A 95 -5.35 4.36 -13.28
C GLY A 95 -4.03 3.57 -13.28
N VAL A 96 -2.92 4.23 -13.66
CA VAL A 96 -1.58 3.62 -13.58
C VAL A 96 -1.22 3.29 -12.13
N LEU A 97 -1.57 4.15 -11.17
CA LEU A 97 -1.35 3.86 -9.75
C LEU A 97 -2.12 2.60 -9.33
N GLU A 98 -3.40 2.49 -9.68
CA GLU A 98 -4.22 1.30 -9.38
C GLU A 98 -3.55 0.02 -9.89
N GLU A 99 -3.07 0.01 -11.14
CA GLU A 99 -2.39 -1.14 -11.72
C GLU A 99 -1.06 -1.45 -11.03
N LYS A 100 -0.25 -0.42 -10.75
CA LYS A 100 1.10 -0.58 -10.19
C LYS A 100 1.11 -0.91 -8.70
N THR A 101 0.07 -0.54 -7.96
CA THR A 101 -0.03 -0.82 -6.51
C THR A 101 -0.93 -2.03 -6.19
N ARG A 102 -1.45 -2.73 -7.21
CA ARG A 102 -2.34 -3.88 -7.00
C ARG A 102 -1.70 -4.95 -6.13
N GLY A 103 -2.44 -5.39 -5.10
CA GLY A 103 -1.97 -6.38 -4.12
C GLY A 103 -1.06 -5.81 -3.03
N ASN A 104 -0.77 -4.51 -3.06
CA ASN A 104 -0.02 -3.80 -2.01
C ASN A 104 -0.86 -2.75 -1.27
N LEU A 105 -2.15 -2.63 -1.60
CA LEU A 105 -3.08 -1.71 -0.94
C LEU A 105 -3.86 -2.44 0.15
N SER A 106 -4.17 -1.74 1.23
CA SER A 106 -5.22 -2.15 2.15
C SER A 106 -6.60 -2.08 1.46
N VAL A 107 -7.60 -2.75 2.05
CA VAL A 107 -8.97 -2.77 1.52
C VAL A 107 -9.55 -1.35 1.40
N ASP A 108 -9.26 -0.49 2.37
CA ASP A 108 -9.75 0.89 2.38
C ASP A 108 -9.07 1.76 1.32
N GLU A 109 -7.75 1.60 1.13
CA GLU A 109 -6.99 2.32 0.10
C GLU A 109 -7.41 1.89 -1.32
N GLU A 110 -7.60 0.58 -1.53
CA GLU A 110 -8.08 0.04 -2.79
C GLU A 110 -9.47 0.57 -3.12
N ARG A 111 -10.37 0.57 -2.14
CA ARG A 111 -11.73 1.10 -2.29
C ARG A 111 -11.70 2.60 -2.59
N LEU A 112 -10.94 3.38 -1.83
CA LEU A 112 -10.79 4.81 -2.05
C LEU A 112 -10.34 5.12 -3.48
N LEU A 113 -9.30 4.42 -3.97
CA LEU A 113 -8.76 4.64 -5.30
C LEU A 113 -9.77 4.28 -6.40
N LYS A 114 -10.46 3.14 -6.27
CA LYS A 114 -11.49 2.70 -7.21
C LYS A 114 -12.68 3.66 -7.28
N ASP A 115 -13.22 4.05 -6.12
CA ASP A 115 -14.36 4.96 -6.02
C ASP A 115 -13.99 6.33 -6.61
N THR A 116 -12.79 6.83 -6.31
CA THR A 116 -12.26 8.07 -6.86
C THR A 116 -12.13 8.02 -8.38
N LEU A 117 -11.51 6.97 -8.92
CA LEU A 117 -11.36 6.77 -10.36
C LEU A 117 -12.71 6.72 -11.07
N TYR A 118 -13.66 5.97 -10.52
CA TYR A 118 -15.02 5.88 -11.08
C TYR A 118 -15.68 7.26 -11.15
N GLN A 119 -15.69 8.01 -10.04
CA GLN A 119 -16.31 9.33 -9.99
C GLN A 119 -15.68 10.31 -10.98
N LEU A 120 -14.34 10.35 -11.05
CA LEU A 120 -13.63 11.26 -11.96
C LEU A 120 -13.88 10.90 -13.43
N ARG A 121 -13.87 9.61 -13.78
CA ARG A 121 -14.19 9.14 -15.14
C ARG A 121 -15.61 9.55 -15.55
N MET A 122 -16.60 9.36 -14.66
CA MET A 122 -17.98 9.76 -14.93
C MET A 122 -18.11 11.28 -15.14
N ARG A 123 -17.45 12.08 -14.30
CA ARG A 123 -17.42 13.54 -14.46
C ARG A 123 -16.76 13.96 -15.77
N TYR A 124 -15.64 13.34 -16.11
CA TYR A 124 -14.94 13.60 -17.37
C TYR A 124 -15.84 13.30 -18.58
N LEU A 125 -16.48 12.13 -18.58
CA LEU A 125 -17.43 11.75 -19.63
C LEU A 125 -18.60 12.74 -19.75
N ALA A 126 -19.14 13.22 -18.63
CA ALA A 126 -20.21 14.22 -18.65
C ALA A 126 -19.74 15.55 -19.29
N LYS A 127 -18.48 15.95 -19.09
CA LYS A 127 -17.91 17.16 -19.71
C LYS A 127 -17.59 16.96 -21.19
N THR A 128 -17.21 15.75 -21.61
CA THR A 128 -16.79 15.48 -23.00
C THR A 128 -17.94 14.99 -23.89
N GLY A 129 -18.95 14.36 -23.32
CA GLY A 129 -20.09 13.76 -24.04
C GLY A 129 -21.32 14.67 -24.17
N GLY A 130 -21.29 15.87 -23.58
CA GLY A 130 -22.35 16.87 -23.69
C GLY A 130 -22.16 17.88 -24.82
N SER A 131 -21.42 17.53 -25.88
CA SER A 131 -21.18 18.38 -27.05
C SER A 131 -22.01 17.98 -28.25
#